data_AF-A0A6P4CE29-F1
#
_entry.id   AF-A0A6P4CE29-F1
#
_cell.length_a   1.000
_cell.length_b   1.000
_cell.length_c   1.000
_cell.angle_alpha   90.00
_cell.angle_beta   90.00
_cell.angle_gamma   90.00
#
_symmetry.space_group_name_H-M   'P 1'
#
loop_
_entity.id
_entity.type
_entity.pdbx_description
1 polymer ?
#
loop_
_entity_poly.entity_id
_entity_poly.type
_entity_poly.pdbx_seq_one_letter_code
_entity_poly.pdbx_strand_id
1 'polypeptide(L)'
;MGIGRSHITSFLVGCSLYECTWVQLVTQPWPGLADTVMFHRVFWTFPPCIEAFKHCKPLISIDGTHLYGKYGGTLFMAIVQDGNANILPIAFAVVEGETKEAWLFFLPYLCHHVTPKPGVLVISDRHKSIDGVLNADDSLWKPLHAFQKFCTRHIASNFMTHFKNKDLKKVLINAAYSKSQWEFAHYFRRLRGENEAITKWLDEMPRSQWAQFADEGRRFGHMTMNISECISTVMKGSQNFPIMAFVKSSYFRLGELFARKSSEVLAQL
;
A
#
# COMPACT_ATOMS: atom_id res chain seq x y z
N MET A 1 -14.41 -18.07 -9.44
CA MET A 1 -15.78 -18.28 -10.01
C MET A 1 -15.77 -18.09 -11.51
N GLY A 2 -16.44 -18.96 -12.27
CA GLY A 2 -16.54 -18.89 -13.73
C GLY A 2 -17.45 -17.73 -14.15
N ILE A 3 -16.95 -16.93 -15.06
CA ILE A 3 -17.59 -15.78 -15.68
C ILE A 3 -17.58 -16.09 -17.17
N GLY A 4 -18.75 -16.07 -17.82
CA GLY A 4 -18.80 -16.19 -19.28
C GLY A 4 -18.00 -15.05 -19.92
N ARG A 5 -17.27 -15.32 -21.01
CA ARG A 5 -16.43 -14.30 -21.69
C ARG A 5 -17.20 -13.00 -21.97
N SER A 6 -18.49 -13.08 -22.30
CA SER A 6 -19.37 -11.92 -22.52
C SER A 6 -19.51 -10.98 -21.30
N HIS A 7 -19.57 -11.51 -20.08
CA HIS A 7 -19.64 -10.71 -18.86
C HIS A 7 -18.32 -10.01 -18.51
N ILE A 8 -17.18 -10.58 -18.92
CA ILE A 8 -15.86 -9.92 -18.82
C ILE A 8 -15.72 -8.83 -19.87
N THR A 9 -16.22 -9.06 -21.08
CA THR A 9 -16.31 -7.99 -22.08
C THR A 9 -17.19 -6.86 -21.57
N SER A 10 -18.35 -7.13 -20.96
CA SER A 10 -19.15 -6.09 -20.30
C SER A 10 -18.45 -5.45 -19.08
N PHE A 11 -17.56 -6.19 -18.39
CA PHE A 11 -16.75 -5.64 -17.29
C PHE A 11 -15.69 -4.66 -17.80
N LEU A 12 -14.94 -5.05 -18.83
CA LEU A 12 -13.94 -4.21 -19.48
C LEU A 12 -14.61 -3.03 -20.17
N VAL A 13 -15.68 -3.26 -20.94
CA VAL A 13 -16.50 -2.22 -21.57
C VAL A 13 -17.05 -1.25 -20.51
N GLY A 14 -17.58 -1.77 -19.40
CA GLY A 14 -18.09 -0.99 -18.28
C GLY A 14 -17.02 -0.20 -17.51
N CYS A 15 -15.78 -0.66 -17.50
CA CYS A 15 -14.64 0.08 -16.95
C CYS A 15 -14.10 1.11 -17.96
N SER A 16 -14.16 0.81 -19.26
CA SER A 16 -13.83 1.75 -20.35
C SER A 16 -14.95 2.77 -20.66
N LEU A 17 -16.11 2.68 -20.00
CA LEU A 17 -17.12 3.75 -19.99
C LEU A 17 -16.64 5.02 -19.29
N TYR A 18 -15.53 4.96 -18.56
CA TYR A 18 -14.89 6.10 -17.91
C TYR A 18 -13.59 6.41 -18.67
N GLU A 19 -13.66 7.37 -19.60
CA GLU A 19 -12.54 7.74 -20.49
C GLU A 19 -11.22 7.83 -19.73
N CYS A 20 -10.17 7.19 -20.28
CA CYS A 20 -8.78 7.20 -19.78
C CYS A 20 -8.45 6.41 -18.50
N THR A 21 -9.38 5.61 -17.93
CA THR A 21 -9.05 4.74 -16.78
C THR A 21 -8.08 3.61 -17.18
N TRP A 22 -6.98 3.46 -16.44
CA TRP A 22 -6.07 2.32 -16.62
C TRP A 22 -6.59 1.12 -15.85
N VAL A 23 -6.86 0.01 -16.55
CA VAL A 23 -7.33 -1.24 -15.96
C VAL A 23 -6.57 -2.41 -16.57
N GLN A 24 -6.02 -3.26 -15.71
CA GLN A 24 -5.45 -4.55 -16.11
C GLN A 24 -6.25 -5.68 -15.47
N LEU A 25 -6.96 -6.47 -16.27
CA LEU A 25 -7.69 -7.65 -15.81
C LEU A 25 -6.97 -8.93 -16.23
N VAL A 26 -6.82 -9.86 -15.29
CA VAL A 26 -6.28 -11.21 -15.51
C VAL A 26 -7.37 -12.23 -15.23
N THR A 27 -7.56 -13.15 -16.16
CA THR A 27 -8.51 -14.27 -16.05
C THR A 27 -7.79 -15.60 -16.26
N GLN A 28 -8.38 -16.68 -15.79
CA GLN A 28 -7.87 -18.04 -15.96
C GLN A 28 -8.94 -18.93 -16.60
N PRO A 29 -8.60 -20.01 -17.33
CA PRO A 29 -9.60 -20.94 -17.84
C PRO A 29 -10.39 -21.59 -16.69
N TRP A 30 -11.70 -21.77 -16.86
CA TRP A 30 -12.49 -22.55 -15.91
C TRP A 30 -12.30 -24.05 -16.16
N PRO A 31 -11.91 -24.86 -15.15
CA PRO A 31 -11.74 -26.30 -15.35
C PRO A 31 -13.05 -26.97 -15.78
N GLY A 32 -13.01 -27.69 -16.91
CA GLY A 32 -14.12 -28.53 -17.37
C GLY A 32 -15.26 -27.82 -18.12
N LEU A 33 -15.14 -26.52 -18.45
CA LEU A 33 -16.14 -25.82 -19.24
C LEU A 33 -15.49 -24.95 -20.33
N ALA A 34 -15.69 -25.32 -21.60
CA ALA A 34 -15.26 -24.51 -22.74
C ALA A 34 -15.92 -23.13 -22.68
N ASP A 35 -15.19 -22.08 -23.09
CA ASP A 35 -15.62 -20.68 -23.16
C ASP A 35 -16.00 -19.98 -21.84
N THR A 36 -15.70 -20.59 -20.69
CA THR A 36 -15.83 -19.96 -19.37
C THR A 36 -14.46 -19.66 -18.77
N VAL A 37 -14.31 -18.49 -18.16
CA VAL A 37 -13.05 -18.08 -17.53
C VAL A 37 -13.31 -17.60 -16.10
N MET A 38 -12.36 -17.82 -15.21
CA MET A 38 -12.38 -17.37 -13.84
C MET A 38 -11.72 -15.99 -13.70
N PHE A 39 -12.32 -15.10 -12.90
CA PHE A 39 -11.59 -13.94 -12.39
C PHE A 39 -10.34 -14.40 -11.63
N HIS A 40 -9.19 -13.76 -11.89
CA HIS A 40 -7.96 -14.00 -11.14
C HIS A 40 -7.47 -12.74 -10.43
N ARG A 41 -7.18 -11.66 -11.17
CA ARG A 41 -6.68 -10.40 -10.61
C ARG A 41 -7.19 -9.20 -11.41
N VAL A 42 -7.34 -8.06 -10.77
CA VAL A 42 -7.54 -6.78 -11.48
C VAL A 42 -6.76 -5.67 -10.80
N PHE A 43 -6.08 -4.83 -11.58
CA PHE A 43 -5.50 -3.56 -11.17
C PHE A 43 -6.27 -2.43 -11.81
N TRP A 44 -6.47 -1.32 -11.09
CA TRP A 44 -6.98 -0.09 -11.70
C TRP A 44 -6.48 1.18 -11.00
N THR A 45 -6.42 2.26 -11.79
CA THR A 45 -6.16 3.64 -11.34
C THR A 45 -6.88 4.63 -12.26
N PHE A 46 -7.19 5.80 -11.74
CA PHE A 46 -7.97 6.83 -12.44
C PHE A 46 -7.05 8.00 -12.87
N PRO A 47 -7.28 8.63 -14.04
CA PRO A 47 -6.47 9.77 -14.49
C PRO A 47 -6.32 10.90 -13.46
N PRO A 48 -7.37 11.30 -12.72
CA PRO A 48 -7.23 12.32 -11.68
C PRO A 48 -6.27 11.90 -10.55
N CYS A 49 -6.18 10.60 -10.23
CA CYS A 49 -5.22 10.10 -9.24
C CYS A 49 -3.77 10.20 -9.74
N ILE A 50 -3.53 9.88 -11.02
CA ILE A 50 -2.21 10.00 -11.66
C ILE A 50 -1.78 11.47 -11.67
N GLU A 51 -2.68 12.37 -12.03
CA GLU A 51 -2.40 13.81 -12.03
C GLU A 51 -2.16 14.35 -10.62
N ALA A 52 -3.04 14.02 -9.67
CA ALA A 52 -2.92 14.46 -8.29
C ALA A 52 -1.60 14.02 -7.65
N PHE A 53 -1.11 12.80 -7.96
CA PHE A 53 0.16 12.32 -7.40
C PHE A 53 1.35 13.24 -7.75
N LYS A 54 1.32 13.92 -8.90
CA LYS A 54 2.40 14.85 -9.30
C LYS A 54 2.58 16.01 -8.32
N HIS A 55 1.53 16.34 -7.56
CA HIS A 55 1.46 17.41 -6.56
C HIS A 55 1.48 16.91 -5.11
N CYS A 56 1.54 15.58 -4.91
CA CYS A 56 1.61 14.98 -3.58
C CYS A 56 3.06 14.88 -3.08
N LYS A 57 3.23 14.58 -1.78
CA LYS A 57 4.55 14.17 -1.26
C LYS A 57 5.01 12.93 -2.04
N PRO A 58 6.32 12.76 -2.34
CA PRO A 58 6.85 11.57 -3.01
C PRO A 58 6.89 10.38 -2.03
N LEU A 59 5.75 10.06 -1.45
CA LEU A 59 5.53 9.10 -0.38
C LEU A 59 4.25 8.33 -0.70
N ILE A 60 4.36 7.00 -0.73
CA ILE A 60 3.23 6.09 -0.91
C ILE A 60 3.20 5.11 0.26
N SER A 61 2.02 4.93 0.81
CA SER A 61 1.71 3.85 1.74
C SER A 61 0.98 2.74 0.98
N ILE A 62 1.54 1.53 0.98
CA ILE A 62 0.94 0.36 0.30
C ILE A 62 0.47 -0.66 1.33
N ASP A 63 -0.79 -1.08 1.25
CA ASP A 63 -1.38 -1.99 2.22
C ASP A 63 -2.29 -3.01 1.56
N GLY A 64 -2.43 -4.17 2.22
CA GLY A 64 -3.38 -5.22 1.88
C GLY A 64 -4.48 -5.31 2.91
N THR A 65 -5.73 -5.42 2.46
CA THR A 65 -6.88 -5.62 3.33
C THR A 65 -7.75 -6.74 2.79
N HIS A 66 -8.17 -7.63 3.67
CA HIS A 66 -8.94 -8.80 3.27
C HIS A 66 -10.32 -8.36 2.77
N LEU A 67 -10.75 -8.94 1.66
CA LEU A 67 -12.11 -8.80 1.16
C LEU A 67 -13.01 -9.84 1.84
N TYR A 68 -14.25 -9.45 2.09
CA TYR A 68 -15.25 -10.27 2.75
C TYR A 68 -16.31 -10.74 1.74
N GLY A 69 -17.10 -11.74 2.11
CA GLY A 69 -18.15 -12.28 1.24
C GLY A 69 -17.67 -13.34 0.25
N LYS A 70 -18.48 -13.60 -0.79
CA LYS A 70 -18.36 -14.80 -1.65
C LYS A 70 -17.07 -14.87 -2.48
N TYR A 71 -16.45 -13.73 -2.75
CA TYR A 71 -15.29 -13.65 -3.65
C TYR A 71 -13.96 -13.83 -2.93
N GLY A 72 -13.90 -13.57 -1.61
CA GLY A 72 -12.67 -13.59 -0.84
C GLY A 72 -11.55 -12.72 -1.46
N GLY A 73 -10.30 -13.07 -1.15
CA GLY A 73 -9.11 -12.40 -1.68
C GLY A 73 -8.67 -11.19 -0.86
N THR A 74 -7.76 -10.42 -1.44
CA THR A 74 -7.19 -9.22 -0.83
C THR A 74 -7.33 -8.03 -1.76
N LEU A 75 -7.69 -6.89 -1.19
CA LEU A 75 -7.59 -5.59 -1.82
C LEU A 75 -6.24 -4.95 -1.47
N PHE A 76 -5.41 -4.74 -2.48
CA PHE A 76 -4.25 -3.87 -2.38
C PHE A 76 -4.62 -2.43 -2.69
N MET A 77 -4.04 -1.51 -1.94
CA MET A 77 -4.22 -0.07 -2.14
C MET A 77 -2.88 0.65 -2.03
N ALA A 78 -2.67 1.62 -2.93
CA ALA A 78 -1.63 2.63 -2.80
C ALA A 78 -2.28 3.95 -2.41
N ILE A 79 -1.77 4.55 -1.34
CA ILE A 79 -2.34 5.74 -0.72
C ILE A 79 -1.25 6.77 -0.51
N VAL A 80 -1.56 8.02 -0.85
CA VAL A 80 -0.62 9.15 -0.75
C VAL A 80 -1.21 10.25 0.12
N GLN A 81 -0.35 11.21 0.45
CA GLN A 81 -0.76 12.42 1.13
C GLN A 81 -0.26 13.65 0.37
N ASP A 82 -1.13 14.64 0.21
CA ASP A 82 -0.75 15.93 -0.36
C ASP A 82 -0.06 16.85 0.67
N GLY A 83 0.33 18.05 0.23
CA GLY A 83 0.93 19.06 1.10
C GLY A 83 0.00 19.58 2.21
N ASN A 84 -1.31 19.46 2.03
CA ASN A 84 -2.35 19.90 2.96
C ASN A 84 -2.83 18.79 3.90
N ALA A 85 -2.05 17.70 4.00
CA ALA A 85 -2.35 16.53 4.80
C ALA A 85 -3.62 15.73 4.37
N ASN A 86 -4.19 16.01 3.19
CA ASN A 86 -5.29 15.21 2.66
C ASN A 86 -4.78 13.84 2.20
N ILE A 87 -5.54 12.81 2.52
CA ILE A 87 -5.24 11.43 2.16
C ILE A 87 -5.98 11.08 0.87
N LEU A 88 -5.26 10.51 -0.10
CA LEU A 88 -5.82 10.14 -1.40
C LEU A 88 -5.40 8.72 -1.78
N PRO A 89 -6.34 7.76 -1.96
CA PRO A 89 -6.02 6.51 -2.62
C PRO A 89 -5.82 6.74 -4.13
N ILE A 90 -4.73 6.21 -4.68
CA ILE A 90 -4.29 6.47 -6.06
C ILE A 90 -4.29 5.23 -6.96
N ALA A 91 -4.23 4.03 -6.40
CA ALA A 91 -4.29 2.79 -7.15
C ALA A 91 -4.84 1.66 -6.30
N PHE A 92 -5.43 0.67 -6.97
CA PHE A 92 -6.10 -0.44 -6.33
C PHE A 92 -5.80 -1.73 -7.09
N ALA A 93 -5.82 -2.86 -6.39
CA ALA A 93 -5.94 -4.16 -7.03
C ALA A 93 -6.72 -5.15 -6.19
N VAL A 94 -7.51 -6.01 -6.84
CA VAL A 94 -8.09 -7.20 -6.22
C VAL A 94 -7.28 -8.39 -6.68
N VAL A 95 -6.76 -9.14 -5.71
CA VAL A 95 -5.90 -10.29 -5.88
C VAL A 95 -6.38 -11.47 -5.03
N GLU A 96 -5.88 -12.66 -5.31
CA GLU A 96 -6.26 -13.89 -4.62
C GLU A 96 -5.82 -13.94 -3.15
N GLY A 97 -4.79 -13.16 -2.76
CA GLY A 97 -4.26 -13.10 -1.40
C GLY A 97 -2.98 -12.27 -1.31
N GLU A 98 -2.38 -12.19 -0.11
CA GLU A 98 -1.14 -11.43 0.15
C GLU A 98 0.13 -12.21 -0.21
N THR A 99 0.21 -12.68 -1.46
CA THR A 99 1.30 -13.52 -1.98
C THR A 99 2.38 -12.68 -2.65
N LYS A 100 3.57 -13.27 -2.85
CA LYS A 100 4.66 -12.62 -3.61
C LYS A 100 4.21 -12.34 -5.04
N GLU A 101 3.48 -13.27 -5.64
CA GLU A 101 2.97 -13.22 -7.01
C GLU A 101 1.93 -12.11 -7.17
N ALA A 102 1.11 -11.85 -6.14
CA ALA A 102 0.16 -10.75 -6.12
C ALA A 102 0.88 -9.39 -6.04
N TRP A 103 1.94 -9.27 -5.23
CA TRP A 103 2.75 -8.04 -5.17
C TRP A 103 3.53 -7.80 -6.47
N LEU A 104 4.04 -8.86 -7.11
CA LEU A 104 4.64 -8.80 -8.45
C LEU A 104 3.65 -8.37 -9.53
N PHE A 105 2.36 -8.60 -9.31
CA PHE A 105 1.32 -8.05 -10.18
C PHE A 105 1.09 -6.56 -9.89
N PHE A 106 0.93 -6.15 -8.63
CA PHE A 106 0.54 -4.78 -8.27
C PHE A 106 1.64 -3.73 -8.45
N LEU A 107 2.84 -4.01 -7.96
CA LEU A 107 3.92 -3.03 -7.85
C LEU A 107 4.45 -2.51 -9.20
N PRO A 108 4.59 -3.33 -10.26
CA PRO A 108 4.99 -2.83 -11.57
C PRO A 108 3.97 -1.86 -12.19
N TYR A 109 2.67 -2.18 -12.11
CA TYR A 109 1.62 -1.28 -12.63
C TYR A 109 1.57 0.04 -11.84
N LEU A 110 1.73 -0.02 -10.52
CA LEU A 110 1.81 1.18 -9.68
C LEU A 110 2.99 2.07 -10.11
N CYS A 111 4.18 1.48 -10.27
CA CYS A 111 5.39 2.20 -10.66
C CYS A 111 5.24 2.85 -12.05
N HIS A 112 4.82 2.06 -13.04
CA HIS A 112 4.80 2.49 -14.43
C HIS A 112 3.70 3.52 -14.73
N HIS A 113 2.49 3.32 -14.20
CA HIS A 113 1.33 4.14 -14.58
C HIS A 113 1.04 5.29 -13.63
N VAL A 114 1.44 5.19 -12.35
CA VAL A 114 1.07 6.18 -11.34
C VAL A 114 2.29 6.93 -10.85
N THR A 115 3.41 6.24 -10.63
CA THR A 115 4.57 6.82 -9.95
C THR A 115 5.86 6.72 -10.76
N PRO A 116 5.89 7.26 -12.00
CA PRO A 116 7.07 7.15 -12.87
C PRO A 116 8.26 8.00 -12.42
N LYS A 117 8.07 8.90 -11.44
CA LYS A 117 9.12 9.79 -10.94
C LYS A 117 10.09 9.02 -10.02
N PRO A 118 11.41 9.28 -10.11
CA PRO A 118 12.37 8.71 -9.17
C PRO A 118 12.24 9.32 -7.77
N GLY A 119 12.80 8.64 -6.77
CA GLY A 119 12.87 9.11 -5.39
C GLY A 119 11.60 8.92 -4.58
N VAL A 120 10.66 8.10 -5.05
CA VAL A 120 9.43 7.79 -4.32
C VAL A 120 9.74 6.94 -3.10
N LEU A 121 9.24 7.35 -1.94
CA LEU A 121 9.35 6.56 -0.74
C LEU A 121 8.11 5.66 -0.56
N VAL A 122 8.32 4.35 -0.40
CA VAL A 122 7.29 3.37 -0.07
C VAL A 122 7.33 3.06 1.42
N ILE A 123 6.20 3.24 2.10
CA ILE A 123 5.95 2.72 3.43
C ILE A 123 5.05 1.49 3.31
N SER A 124 5.49 0.37 3.88
CA SER A 124 4.76 -0.89 3.86
C SER A 124 4.83 -1.62 5.20
N ASP A 125 4.04 -2.70 5.32
CA ASP A 125 4.32 -3.75 6.29
C ASP A 125 5.68 -4.43 6.01
N ARG A 126 6.32 -4.96 7.05
CA ARG A 126 7.47 -5.87 6.99
C ARG A 126 7.00 -7.30 6.68
N HIS A 127 6.20 -7.45 5.64
CA HIS A 127 5.81 -8.77 5.15
C HIS A 127 6.81 -9.26 4.10
N LYS A 128 7.29 -10.51 4.24
CA LYS A 128 8.35 -11.07 3.36
C LYS A 128 7.99 -11.04 1.88
N SER A 129 6.69 -11.14 1.55
CA SER A 129 6.23 -11.08 0.16
C SER A 129 6.38 -9.70 -0.48
N ILE A 130 6.30 -8.61 0.30
CA ILE A 130 6.54 -7.24 -0.19
C ILE A 130 8.05 -7.01 -0.30
N ASP A 131 8.77 -7.34 0.76
CA ASP A 131 10.20 -7.10 0.88
C ASP A 131 11.00 -7.81 -0.21
N GLY A 132 10.65 -9.06 -0.52
CA GLY A 132 11.28 -9.82 -1.60
C GLY A 132 10.99 -9.31 -3.01
N VAL A 133 9.94 -8.49 -3.21
CA VAL A 133 9.60 -7.90 -4.51
C VAL A 133 10.23 -6.52 -4.67
N LEU A 134 10.23 -5.70 -3.62
CA LEU A 134 10.87 -4.38 -3.64
C LEU A 134 12.39 -4.49 -3.78
N ASN A 135 13.01 -5.54 -3.21
CA ASN A 135 14.46 -5.74 -3.25
C ASN A 135 14.92 -6.74 -4.35
N ALA A 136 14.02 -7.23 -5.20
CA ALA A 136 14.36 -8.15 -6.30
C ALA A 136 15.30 -7.50 -7.32
N ASP A 137 16.12 -8.30 -8.01
CA ASP A 137 17.23 -7.74 -8.79
C ASP A 137 16.80 -6.86 -9.97
N ASP A 138 15.69 -7.25 -10.57
CA ASP A 138 14.96 -6.65 -11.68
C ASP A 138 13.84 -5.70 -11.22
N SER A 139 13.75 -5.40 -9.91
CA SER A 139 12.70 -4.56 -9.38
C SER A 139 12.80 -3.12 -9.88
N LEU A 140 11.67 -2.62 -10.41
CA LEU A 140 11.50 -1.21 -10.78
C LEU A 140 11.61 -0.26 -9.57
N TRP A 141 11.62 -0.81 -8.34
CA TRP A 141 11.67 -0.07 -7.08
C TRP A 141 13.08 0.03 -6.47
N LYS A 142 14.12 -0.40 -7.18
CA LYS A 142 15.52 -0.36 -6.71
C LYS A 142 16.12 1.06 -6.59
N PRO A 143 17.26 1.22 -5.88
CA PRO A 143 17.84 2.51 -5.52
C PRO A 143 18.32 3.29 -6.75
N LEU A 144 17.43 4.17 -7.18
CA LEU A 144 17.46 5.23 -8.20
C LEU A 144 16.01 5.69 -8.39
N HIS A 145 15.04 4.78 -8.18
CA HIS A 145 13.61 5.01 -8.36
C HIS A 145 12.80 5.03 -7.05
N ALA A 146 13.17 4.24 -6.04
CA ALA A 146 12.43 4.28 -4.78
C ALA A 146 13.23 3.92 -3.51
N PHE A 147 12.71 4.38 -2.38
CA PHE A 147 13.16 4.01 -1.03
C PHE A 147 12.10 3.14 -0.37
N GLN A 148 12.50 2.20 0.49
CA GLN A 148 11.57 1.39 1.28
C GLN A 148 11.73 1.73 2.77
N LYS A 149 10.61 1.84 3.48
CA LYS A 149 10.57 2.08 4.92
C LYS A 149 9.48 1.19 5.53
N PHE A 150 9.79 0.58 6.66
CA PHE A 150 8.82 -0.22 7.39
C PHE A 150 7.97 0.64 8.32
N CYS A 151 6.69 0.33 8.35
CA CYS A 151 5.73 0.90 9.28
C CYS A 151 6.10 0.53 10.73
N THR A 152 6.29 1.53 11.58
CA THR A 152 6.67 1.33 12.99
C THR A 152 5.63 0.52 13.76
N ARG A 153 4.34 0.69 13.44
CA ARG A 153 3.26 -0.09 14.06
C ARG A 153 3.38 -1.57 13.73
N HIS A 154 3.68 -1.91 12.48
CA HIS A 154 3.87 -3.29 12.05
C HIS A 154 5.13 -3.91 12.65
N ILE A 155 6.24 -3.15 12.71
CA ILE A 155 7.44 -3.59 13.43
C ILE A 155 7.11 -3.89 14.90
N ALA A 156 6.35 -3.01 15.55
CA ALA A 156 5.94 -3.20 16.95
C ALA A 156 4.94 -4.37 17.12
N SER A 157 4.14 -4.69 16.09
CA SER A 157 3.26 -5.86 16.06
C SER A 157 4.09 -7.15 15.94
N ASN A 158 5.01 -7.21 14.97
CA ASN A 158 5.91 -8.35 14.77
C ASN A 158 6.77 -8.59 16.00
N PHE A 159 7.26 -7.52 16.63
CA PHE A 159 7.97 -7.61 17.91
C PHE A 159 7.15 -8.33 18.98
N MET A 160 5.85 -8.05 19.09
CA MET A 160 4.98 -8.74 20.05
C MET A 160 4.75 -10.21 19.72
N THR A 161 4.73 -10.57 18.43
CA THR A 161 4.66 -11.98 18.02
C THR A 161 5.91 -12.76 18.43
N HIS A 162 7.09 -12.16 18.29
CA HIS A 162 8.38 -12.79 18.60
C HIS A 162 8.73 -12.78 20.10
N PHE A 163 8.61 -11.64 20.77
CA PHE A 163 9.15 -11.44 22.12
C PHE A 163 8.08 -11.30 23.20
N LYS A 164 6.82 -11.02 22.83
CA LYS A 164 5.66 -10.93 23.73
C LYS A 164 5.85 -9.97 24.93
N ASN A 165 6.73 -8.97 24.83
CA ASN A 165 7.05 -8.04 25.92
C ASN A 165 6.50 -6.62 25.66
N LYS A 166 5.48 -6.22 26.41
CA LYS A 166 4.79 -4.92 26.21
C LYS A 166 5.64 -3.71 26.58
N ASP A 167 6.53 -3.82 27.57
CA ASP A 167 7.33 -2.67 28.00
C ASP A 167 8.52 -2.45 27.06
N LEU A 168 9.16 -3.52 26.60
CA LEU A 168 10.19 -3.41 25.57
C LEU A 168 9.63 -2.97 24.22
N LYS A 169 8.37 -3.30 23.90
CA LYS A 169 7.67 -2.72 22.74
C LYS A 169 7.61 -1.19 22.82
N LYS A 170 7.33 -0.61 24.00
CA LYS A 170 7.33 0.86 24.17
C LYS A 170 8.74 1.43 23.95
N VAL A 171 9.77 0.77 24.48
CA VAL A 171 11.18 1.18 24.28
C VAL A 171 11.55 1.12 22.79
N LEU A 172 11.13 0.08 22.07
CA LEU A 172 11.31 -0.04 20.62
C LEU A 172 10.63 1.10 19.85
N ILE A 173 9.38 1.43 20.19
CA ILE A 173 8.67 2.54 19.56
C ILE A 173 9.44 3.85 19.81
N ASN A 174 9.89 4.10 21.04
CA ASN A 174 10.69 5.30 21.34
C ASN A 174 12.02 5.33 20.57
N ALA A 175 12.68 4.18 20.39
CA ALA A 175 13.85 4.08 19.54
C ALA A 175 13.51 4.45 18.09
N ALA A 176 12.43 3.90 17.52
CA ALA A 176 12.02 4.18 16.16
C ALA A 176 11.71 5.67 15.92
N TYR A 177 11.06 6.34 16.88
CA TYR A 177 10.71 7.77 16.82
C TYR A 177 11.83 8.72 17.27
N SER A 178 12.99 8.20 17.66
CA SER A 178 14.12 9.05 18.07
C SER A 178 14.55 9.95 16.93
N LYS A 179 14.69 11.25 17.21
CA LYS A 179 15.07 12.27 16.21
C LYS A 179 16.57 12.43 16.10
N SER A 180 17.31 12.04 17.14
CA SER A 180 18.76 12.07 17.17
C SER A 180 19.37 10.68 17.31
N GLN A 181 20.59 10.53 16.81
CA GLN A 181 21.38 9.31 17.00
C GLN A 181 21.64 9.02 18.48
N TRP A 182 21.75 10.06 19.32
CA TRP A 182 21.98 9.91 20.75
C TRP A 182 20.77 9.30 21.47
N GLU A 183 19.56 9.84 21.22
CA GLU A 183 18.31 9.29 21.77
C GLU A 183 18.09 7.85 21.32
N PHE A 184 18.32 7.60 20.02
CA PHE A 184 18.24 6.25 19.48
C PHE A 184 19.19 5.30 20.21
N ALA A 185 20.46 5.69 20.36
CA ALA A 185 21.46 4.88 21.03
C ALA A 185 21.14 4.64 22.50
N HIS A 186 20.46 5.57 23.18
CA HIS A 186 19.97 5.38 24.55
C HIS A 186 18.94 4.24 24.61
N TYR A 187 17.87 4.31 23.81
CA TYR A 187 16.83 3.27 23.81
C TYR A 187 17.34 1.93 23.27
N PHE A 188 18.19 1.95 22.24
CA PHE A 188 18.76 0.74 21.67
C PHE A 188 19.67 0.00 22.67
N ARG A 189 20.46 0.72 23.47
CA ARG A 189 21.25 0.15 24.57
C ARG A 189 20.36 -0.49 25.64
N ARG A 190 19.24 0.14 25.98
CA ARG A 190 18.27 -0.43 26.91
C ARG A 190 17.67 -1.74 26.37
N LEU A 191 17.28 -1.79 25.10
CA LEU A 191 16.81 -3.05 24.48
C LEU A 191 17.88 -4.14 24.54
N ARG A 192 19.14 -3.79 24.23
CA ARG A 192 20.27 -4.73 24.27
C ARG A 192 20.51 -5.31 25.66
N GLY A 193 20.46 -4.47 26.69
CA GLY A 193 20.69 -4.88 28.08
C GLY A 193 19.63 -5.85 28.62
N GLU A 194 18.42 -5.77 28.09
CA GLU A 194 17.29 -6.62 28.49
C GLU A 194 17.30 -7.96 27.74
N ASN A 195 17.57 -7.93 26.43
CA ASN A 195 17.65 -9.13 25.61
C ASN A 195 18.42 -8.86 24.31
N GLU A 196 19.61 -9.47 24.18
CA GLU A 196 20.46 -9.30 23.00
C GLU A 196 19.80 -9.79 21.69
N ALA A 197 18.92 -10.80 21.76
CA ALA A 197 18.20 -11.32 20.62
C ALA A 197 17.27 -10.28 19.99
N ILE A 198 16.78 -9.31 20.77
CA ILE A 198 15.99 -8.18 20.24
C ILE A 198 16.86 -7.34 19.30
N THR A 199 18.07 -6.99 19.72
CA THR A 199 18.95 -6.18 18.88
C THR A 199 19.42 -6.93 17.64
N LYS A 200 19.67 -8.24 17.74
CA LYS A 200 19.97 -9.08 16.56
C LYS A 200 18.82 -9.07 15.55
N TRP A 201 17.58 -9.23 16.02
CA TRP A 201 16.38 -9.15 15.18
C TRP A 201 16.16 -7.77 14.56
N LEU A 202 16.53 -6.69 15.26
CA LEU A 202 16.46 -5.33 14.72
C LEU A 202 17.57 -5.03 13.71
N ASP A 203 18.76 -5.58 13.92
CA ASP A 203 19.93 -5.41 13.04
C ASP A 203 19.77 -6.19 11.71
N GLU A 204 18.80 -7.10 11.59
CA GLU A 204 18.35 -7.66 10.31
C GLU A 204 17.77 -6.59 9.36
N MET A 205 17.37 -5.44 9.89
CA MET A 205 16.84 -4.32 9.13
C MET A 205 17.80 -3.13 9.20
N PRO A 206 18.23 -2.57 8.06
CA PRO A 206 18.92 -1.29 8.03
C PRO A 206 18.19 -0.23 8.87
N ARG A 207 18.92 0.48 9.73
CA ARG A 207 18.33 1.52 10.60
C ARG A 207 17.58 2.58 9.81
N SER A 208 18.07 2.93 8.63
CA SER A 208 17.39 3.86 7.74
C SER A 208 15.97 3.38 7.37
N GLN A 209 15.71 2.07 7.34
CA GLN A 209 14.39 1.52 7.00
C GLN A 209 13.36 1.63 8.12
N TRP A 210 13.74 1.88 9.38
CA TRP A 210 12.80 1.86 10.51
C TRP A 210 12.96 2.98 11.53
N ALA A 211 14.15 3.56 11.67
CA ALA A 211 14.43 4.62 12.65
C ALA A 211 14.39 6.01 12.01
N GLN A 212 13.72 6.95 12.67
CA GLN A 212 13.47 8.30 12.15
C GLN A 212 14.76 9.12 12.01
N PHE A 213 15.66 9.09 12.98
CA PHE A 213 16.93 9.83 12.89
C PHE A 213 17.77 9.47 11.65
N ALA A 214 17.56 8.28 11.07
CA ALA A 214 18.30 7.75 9.94
C ALA A 214 17.50 7.79 8.62
N ASP A 215 16.35 8.48 8.58
CA ASP A 215 15.47 8.50 7.41
C ASP A 215 15.82 9.59 6.38
N GLU A 216 16.74 10.49 6.72
CA GLU A 216 17.15 11.68 5.94
C GLU A 216 15.98 12.62 5.59
N GLY A 217 14.97 12.69 6.47
CA GLY A 217 13.77 13.50 6.27
C GLY A 217 12.77 12.94 5.25
N ARG A 218 13.10 11.82 4.58
CA ARG A 218 12.30 11.29 3.47
C ARG A 218 10.90 10.84 3.88
N ARG A 219 10.68 10.51 5.15
CA ARG A 219 9.36 10.09 5.65
C ARG A 219 8.39 11.25 5.83
N PHE A 220 8.83 12.51 5.81
CA PHE A 220 7.99 13.67 6.11
C PHE A 220 7.20 13.51 7.44
N GLY A 221 7.81 12.84 8.44
CA GLY A 221 7.17 12.53 9.73
C GLY A 221 6.23 11.32 9.72
N HIS A 222 6.00 10.66 8.59
CA HIS A 222 5.17 9.46 8.49
C HIS A 222 5.93 8.22 8.98
N MET A 223 5.75 7.90 10.26
CA MET A 223 6.34 6.70 10.89
C MET A 223 5.43 5.48 10.82
N THR A 224 4.15 5.67 10.50
CA THR A 224 3.13 4.63 10.43
C THR A 224 2.30 4.75 9.15
N MET A 225 1.51 3.72 8.88
CA MET A 225 0.55 3.67 7.78
C MET A 225 -0.86 4.09 8.23
N ASN A 226 -0.98 5.02 9.19
CA ASN A 226 -2.29 5.48 9.65
C ASN A 226 -3.18 5.92 8.47
N ILE A 227 -2.57 6.51 7.43
CA ILE A 227 -3.28 6.93 6.22
C ILE A 227 -3.89 5.74 5.47
N SER A 228 -3.20 4.58 5.41
CA SER A 228 -3.74 3.36 4.80
C SER A 228 -4.83 2.73 5.64
N GLU A 229 -4.66 2.67 6.96
CA GLU A 229 -5.64 2.10 7.86
C GLU A 229 -6.95 2.91 7.90
N CYS A 230 -6.86 4.24 7.82
CA CYS A 230 -8.03 5.12 7.71
C CYS A 230 -8.86 4.79 6.46
N ILE A 231 -8.21 4.69 5.29
CA ILE A 231 -8.91 4.35 4.04
C ILE A 231 -9.42 2.91 4.06
N SER A 232 -8.63 1.96 4.57
CA SER A 232 -9.08 0.57 4.78
C SER A 232 -10.37 0.54 5.60
N THR A 233 -10.47 1.35 6.65
CA THR A 233 -11.68 1.49 7.47
C THR A 233 -12.86 2.08 6.70
N VAL A 234 -12.66 3.13 5.90
CA VAL A 234 -13.70 3.70 5.03
C VAL A 234 -14.21 2.67 4.02
N MET A 235 -13.33 1.80 3.52
CA MET A 235 -13.67 0.79 2.53
C MET A 235 -14.31 -0.47 3.12
N LYS A 236 -14.32 -0.67 4.46
CA LYS A 236 -14.87 -1.86 5.11
C LYS A 236 -16.30 -2.19 4.67
N GLY A 237 -17.16 -1.18 4.56
CA GLY A 237 -18.56 -1.38 4.13
C GLY A 237 -18.70 -1.87 2.68
N SER A 238 -17.68 -1.67 1.84
CA SER A 238 -17.65 -2.13 0.45
C SER A 238 -16.93 -3.46 0.26
N GLN A 239 -16.25 -4.00 1.29
CA GLN A 239 -15.44 -5.22 1.15
C GLN A 239 -16.25 -6.48 0.83
N ASN A 240 -17.58 -6.45 1.03
CA ASN A 240 -18.51 -7.54 0.68
C ASN A 240 -19.07 -7.43 -0.75
N PHE A 241 -18.73 -6.37 -1.49
CA PHE A 241 -19.33 -6.11 -2.80
C PHE A 241 -18.76 -7.04 -3.87
N PRO A 242 -19.56 -7.38 -4.90
CA PRO A 242 -18.99 -7.92 -6.14
C PRO A 242 -17.91 -7.01 -6.69
N ILE A 243 -16.86 -7.58 -7.30
CA ILE A 243 -15.68 -6.85 -7.80
C ILE A 243 -16.09 -5.65 -8.67
N MET A 244 -17.07 -5.82 -9.55
CA MET A 244 -17.59 -4.72 -10.38
C MET A 244 -18.21 -3.58 -9.55
N ALA A 245 -19.05 -3.92 -8.56
CA ALA A 245 -19.64 -2.92 -7.68
C ALA A 245 -18.57 -2.22 -6.83
N PHE A 246 -17.49 -2.93 -6.49
CA PHE A 246 -16.34 -2.36 -5.79
C PHE A 246 -15.59 -1.34 -6.65
N VAL A 247 -15.22 -1.71 -7.89
CA VAL A 247 -14.55 -0.80 -8.83
C VAL A 247 -15.41 0.45 -9.06
N LYS A 248 -16.71 0.28 -9.30
CA LYS A 248 -17.66 1.40 -9.45
C LYS A 248 -17.73 2.26 -8.18
N SER A 249 -17.81 1.66 -6.99
CA SER A 249 -17.81 2.38 -5.72
C SER A 249 -16.54 3.23 -5.56
N SER A 250 -15.37 2.67 -5.89
CA SER A 250 -14.10 3.42 -5.85
C SER A 250 -14.09 4.62 -6.80
N TYR A 251 -14.64 4.46 -8.01
CA TYR A 251 -14.76 5.53 -8.99
C TYR A 251 -15.65 6.67 -8.48
N PHE A 252 -16.89 6.38 -8.06
CA PHE A 252 -17.84 7.41 -7.63
C PHE A 252 -17.35 8.16 -6.39
N ARG A 253 -16.79 7.45 -5.41
CA ARG A 253 -16.24 8.06 -4.19
C ARG A 253 -15.06 8.96 -4.49
N LEU A 254 -14.17 8.55 -5.39
CA LEU A 254 -13.05 9.40 -5.81
C LEU A 254 -13.52 10.61 -6.62
N GLY A 255 -14.48 10.43 -7.52
CA GLY A 255 -15.09 11.53 -8.26
C GLY A 255 -15.69 12.59 -7.34
N GLU A 256 -16.47 12.17 -6.34
CA GLU A 256 -17.03 13.07 -5.32
C GLU A 256 -15.94 13.76 -4.49
N LEU A 257 -14.88 13.02 -4.11
CA LEU A 257 -13.73 13.58 -3.41
C LEU A 257 -13.06 14.69 -4.22
N PHE A 258 -12.75 14.45 -5.50
CA PHE A 258 -12.11 15.43 -6.38
C PHE A 258 -13.01 16.65 -6.61
N ALA A 259 -14.31 16.44 -6.85
CA ALA A 259 -15.27 17.54 -7.01
C ALA A 259 -15.33 18.43 -5.76
N ARG A 260 -15.44 17.82 -4.57
CA ARG A 260 -15.44 18.55 -3.29
C ARG A 260 -14.15 19.32 -3.08
N LYS A 261 -12.99 18.69 -3.35
CA LYS A 261 -11.68 19.35 -3.21
C LYS A 261 -11.49 20.51 -4.18
N SER A 262 -11.96 20.38 -5.41
CA SER A 262 -11.96 21.48 -6.37
C SER A 262 -12.77 22.68 -5.85
N SER A 263 -13.96 22.44 -5.29
CA SER A 263 -14.79 23.51 -4.71
C SER A 263 -14.14 24.15 -3.48
N GLU A 264 -13.50 23.37 -2.60
CA GLU A 264 -12.77 23.89 -1.44
C GLU A 264 -11.62 24.83 -1.86
N VAL A 265 -10.88 24.50 -2.92
CA VAL A 265 -9.79 25.35 -3.45
C VAL A 265 -10.36 26.61 -4.09
N LEU A 266 -11.42 26.50 -4.89
CA LEU A 266 -12.06 27.66 -5.53
C LEU A 266 -12.65 28.64 -4.52
N ALA A 267 -13.12 28.17 -3.36
CA ALA A 267 -13.65 29.03 -2.29
C ALA A 267 -12.56 29.78 -1.50
N GLN A 268 -11.28 29.45 -1.70
CA GLN A 268 -10.13 30.08 -1.05
C GLN A 268 -9.39 31.06 -1.97
N LEU A 269 -9.84 31.20 -3.22
CA LEU A 269 -9.34 32.14 -4.24
C LEU A 269 -10.24 33.37 -4.30
#